data_AF-A0A973G569-F1
#
_entry.id   AF-A0A973G569-F1
#
_cell.length_a   1.000
_cell.length_b   1.000
_cell.length_c   1.000
_cell.angle_alpha   90.00
_cell.angle_beta   90.00
_cell.angle_gamma   90.00
#
_symmetry.space_group_name_H-M   'P 1'
#
loop_
_entity.id
_entity.type
_entity.pdbx_description
1 polymer ?
#
loop_
_entity_poly.entity_id
_entity_poly.type
_entity_poly.pdbx_seq_one_letter_code
_entity_poly.pdbx_strand_id
1 'polypeptide(L)'
;IFAGEGIRVNQTLIFSPIQALMAAKAGAAYVSPFVGRLDDVAHDGMEIVEQIITIYKNYGFETEVIVASVRHPRHVLEAALMGADIATIPFKVIDQLAKHPLTDRGVELFLADWKKVPRK
;
A
#
# COMPACT_ATOMS: atom_id res chain seq x y z
N ILE A 1 6.70 -14.74 22.26
CA ILE A 1 7.89 -15.64 22.22
C ILE A 1 8.91 -15.05 21.26
N PHE A 2 8.73 -15.16 19.93
CA PHE A 2 9.69 -14.65 18.92
C PHE A 2 10.14 -13.19 19.09
N ALA A 3 9.21 -12.25 19.34
CA ALA A 3 9.57 -10.85 19.56
C ALA A 3 10.48 -10.66 20.79
N GLY A 4 10.23 -11.41 21.87
CA GLY A 4 11.07 -11.40 23.08
C GLY A 4 12.45 -12.03 22.87
N GLU A 5 12.62 -12.81 21.80
CA GLU A 5 13.89 -13.39 21.34
C GLU A 5 14.59 -12.50 20.30
N GLY A 6 14.04 -11.32 19.98
CA GLY A 6 14.59 -10.40 18.99
C GLY A 6 14.32 -10.80 17.53
N ILE A 7 13.45 -11.78 17.28
CA ILE A 7 13.07 -12.20 15.92
C ILE A 7 11.93 -11.30 15.43
N ARG A 8 12.14 -10.60 14.32
CA ARG A 8 11.12 -9.73 13.71
C ARG A 8 9.98 -10.56 13.13
N VAL A 9 8.75 -10.27 13.58
CA VAL A 9 7.54 -10.98 13.18
C VAL A 9 6.67 -10.10 12.29
N ASN A 10 6.20 -10.64 11.17
CA ASN A 10 5.09 -10.08 10.41
C ASN A 10 3.81 -10.85 10.74
N GLN A 11 2.86 -10.19 11.41
CA GLN A 11 1.54 -10.76 11.62
C GLN A 11 0.67 -10.53 10.39
N THR A 12 0.35 -11.62 9.70
CA THR A 12 -0.45 -11.61 8.47
C THR A 12 -1.92 -11.92 8.72
N LEU A 13 -2.75 -11.94 7.66
CA LEU A 13 -4.19 -12.22 7.72
C LEU A 13 -4.95 -11.32 8.72
N ILE A 14 -4.62 -10.02 8.73
CA ILE A 14 -5.35 -9.01 9.48
C ILE A 14 -6.55 -8.53 8.65
N PHE A 15 -7.73 -8.55 9.26
CA PHE A 15 -9.01 -8.15 8.68
C PHE A 15 -9.78 -7.15 9.56
N SER A 16 -9.24 -6.78 10.73
CA SER A 16 -9.82 -5.71 11.57
C SER A 16 -8.74 -4.93 12.33
N PRO A 17 -9.00 -3.67 12.70
CA PRO A 17 -8.03 -2.86 13.45
C PRO A 17 -7.68 -3.43 14.82
N ILE A 18 -8.63 -4.10 15.48
CA ILE A 18 -8.39 -4.72 16.79
C ILE A 18 -7.43 -5.90 16.68
N GLN A 19 -7.46 -6.67 15.58
CA GLN A 19 -6.44 -7.71 15.35
C GLN A 19 -5.04 -7.09 15.21
N ALA A 20 -4.92 -5.96 14.50
CA ALA A 20 -3.66 -5.24 14.37
C ALA A 20 -3.16 -4.68 15.71
N LEU A 21 -4.07 -4.15 16.55
CA LEU A 21 -3.75 -3.69 17.90
C LEU A 21 -3.18 -4.83 18.76
N MET A 22 -3.82 -6.00 18.73
CA MET A 22 -3.35 -7.17 19.48
C MET A 22 -1.98 -7.64 18.98
N ALA A 23 -1.74 -7.59 17.67
CA ALA A 23 -0.45 -7.94 17.07
C ALA A 23 0.67 -6.99 17.51
N ALA A 24 0.44 -5.69 17.46
CA ALA A 24 1.41 -4.69 17.95
C ALA A 24 1.72 -4.87 19.44
N LYS A 25 0.69 -5.09 20.27
CA LYS A 25 0.86 -5.38 21.70
C LYS A 25 1.66 -6.66 21.97
N ALA A 26 1.63 -7.63 21.06
CA ALA A 26 2.44 -8.85 21.16
C ALA A 26 3.89 -8.65 20.68
N GLY A 27 4.26 -7.45 20.22
CA GLY A 27 5.60 -7.11 19.72
C GLY A 27 5.82 -7.45 18.25
N ALA A 28 4.77 -7.49 17.43
CA ALA A 28 4.94 -7.63 15.99
C ALA A 28 5.76 -6.46 15.42
N ALA A 29 6.73 -6.77 14.57
CA ALA A 29 7.47 -5.74 13.83
C ALA A 29 6.61 -5.19 12.68
N TYR A 30 5.76 -6.05 12.10
CA TYR A 30 4.88 -5.72 10.99
C TYR A 30 3.48 -6.27 11.20
N VAL A 31 2.48 -5.58 10.67
CA VAL A 31 1.13 -6.14 10.44
C VAL A 31 0.75 -6.03 8.97
N SER A 32 0.08 -7.06 8.45
CA SER A 32 -0.38 -7.10 7.06
C SER A 32 -1.91 -7.16 6.98
N PRO A 33 -2.63 -6.02 6.91
CA PRO A 33 -4.04 -5.97 6.56
C PRO A 33 -4.29 -6.38 5.10
N PHE A 34 -5.27 -7.25 4.86
CA PHE A 34 -5.57 -7.79 3.53
C PHE A 34 -6.72 -7.03 2.87
N VAL A 35 -6.44 -5.82 2.37
CA VAL A 35 -7.46 -4.87 1.91
C VAL A 35 -8.29 -5.44 0.75
N GLY A 36 -7.63 -6.01 -0.26
CA GLY A 36 -8.33 -6.57 -1.42
C GLY A 36 -9.23 -7.76 -1.15
N ARG A 37 -9.02 -8.47 -0.03
CA ARG A 37 -9.93 -9.56 0.38
C ARG A 37 -11.16 -9.03 1.10
N LEU A 38 -11.06 -7.86 1.72
CA LEU A 38 -12.20 -7.16 2.31
C LEU A 38 -13.08 -6.57 1.21
N ASP A 39 -12.48 -6.00 0.17
CA ASP A 39 -13.23 -5.51 -0.99
C ASP A 39 -14.00 -6.63 -1.69
N ASP A 40 -13.40 -7.83 -1.80
CA ASP A 40 -14.04 -9.02 -2.38
C ASP A 40 -15.35 -9.40 -1.65
N VAL A 41 -15.53 -8.98 -0.39
CA VAL A 41 -16.73 -9.20 0.42
C VAL A 41 -17.53 -7.92 0.70
N ALA A 42 -17.39 -6.91 -0.18
CA ALA A 42 -18.10 -5.64 -0.14
C ALA A 42 -17.88 -4.81 1.13
N HIS A 43 -16.69 -4.92 1.72
CA HIS A 43 -16.20 -4.01 2.75
C HIS A 43 -15.17 -3.05 2.16
N ASP A 44 -15.04 -1.83 2.68
CA ASP A 44 -13.95 -0.93 2.29
C ASP A 44 -12.66 -1.38 2.99
N GLY A 45 -11.79 -2.10 2.26
CA GLY A 45 -10.55 -2.61 2.82
C GLY A 45 -9.56 -1.52 3.24
N MET A 46 -9.64 -0.32 2.66
CA MET A 46 -8.72 0.78 2.99
C MET A 46 -9.15 1.53 4.26
N GLU A 47 -10.44 1.50 4.62
CA GLU A 47 -10.93 2.04 5.90
C GLU A 47 -10.18 1.43 7.10
N ILE A 48 -9.95 0.10 7.10
CA ILE A 48 -9.24 -0.54 8.21
C ILE A 48 -7.78 -0.10 8.29
N VAL A 49 -7.14 0.24 7.17
CA VAL A 49 -5.74 0.72 7.14
C VAL A 49 -5.65 2.08 7.81
N GLU A 50 -6.57 2.99 7.47
CA GLU A 50 -6.66 4.31 8.09
C GLU A 50 -6.84 4.21 9.61
N GLN A 51 -7.73 3.32 10.05
CA GLN A 51 -7.99 3.07 11.47
C GLN A 51 -6.76 2.47 12.17
N ILE A 52 -6.06 1.51 11.56
CA ILE A 52 -4.83 0.93 12.11
C ILE A 52 -3.73 1.99 12.28
N ILE A 53 -3.49 2.80 11.24
CA ILE A 53 -2.49 3.88 11.28
C ILE A 53 -2.84 4.89 12.38
N THR A 54 -4.11 5.26 12.50
CA THR A 54 -4.59 6.15 13.55
C THR A 54 -4.33 5.57 14.94
N ILE A 55 -4.67 4.29 15.16
CA ILE A 55 -4.39 3.59 16.43
C ILE A 55 -2.89 3.57 16.72
N TYR A 56 -2.06 3.24 15.74
CA TYR A 56 -0.60 3.13 15.94
C TYR A 56 0.02 4.48 16.29
N LYS A 57 -0.40 5.56 15.61
CA LYS A 57 -0.01 6.93 15.95
C LYS A 57 -0.44 7.32 17.36
N ASN A 58 -1.67 7.00 17.76
CA ASN A 58 -2.21 7.36 19.07
C ASN A 58 -1.46 6.69 20.23
N TYR A 59 -1.04 5.43 20.05
CA TYR A 59 -0.34 4.67 21.10
C TYR A 59 1.19 4.68 20.96
N GLY A 60 1.73 5.28 19.90
CA GLY A 60 3.16 5.30 19.63
C GLY A 60 3.74 3.91 19.36
N PHE A 61 3.00 3.05 18.65
CA PHE A 61 3.53 1.74 18.25
C PHE A 61 4.59 1.91 17.14
N GLU A 62 5.70 1.19 17.28
CA GLU A 62 6.75 1.09 16.25
C GLU A 62 6.44 0.02 15.19
N THR A 63 5.36 -0.74 15.35
CA THR A 63 4.92 -1.74 14.38
C THR A 63 4.59 -1.06 13.04
N GLU A 64 5.23 -1.52 11.97
CA GLU A 64 5.02 -0.98 10.62
C GLU A 64 3.79 -1.63 9.95
N VAL A 65 2.99 -0.85 9.23
CA VAL A 65 1.82 -1.32 8.49
C VAL A 65 2.21 -1.68 7.06
N ILE A 66 2.05 -2.97 6.71
CA ILE A 66 2.21 -3.48 5.34
C ILE A 66 0.84 -3.62 4.70
N VAL A 67 0.42 -2.65 3.87
CA VAL A 67 -0.81 -2.79 3.08
C VAL A 67 -0.64 -3.95 2.11
N ALA A 68 -1.38 -5.03 2.37
CA ALA A 68 -1.27 -6.30 1.66
C ALA A 68 -2.56 -6.63 0.91
N SER A 69 -2.49 -7.64 0.04
CA SER A 69 -3.60 -7.99 -0.86
C SER A 69 -4.02 -6.81 -1.78
N VAL A 70 -3.07 -5.98 -2.21
CA VAL A 70 -3.31 -4.89 -3.17
C VAL A 70 -3.85 -5.44 -4.50
N ARG A 71 -4.93 -4.86 -5.02
CA ARG A 71 -5.61 -5.32 -6.26
C ARG A 71 -5.45 -4.36 -7.43
N HIS A 72 -5.31 -3.07 -7.16
CA HIS A 72 -5.30 -2.02 -8.19
C HIS A 72 -4.55 -0.76 -7.72
N PRO A 73 -4.16 0.14 -8.66
CA PRO A 73 -3.43 1.37 -8.37
C PRO A 73 -4.03 2.24 -7.27
N ARG A 74 -5.36 2.26 -7.13
CA ARG A 74 -6.01 3.07 -6.09
C ARG A 74 -5.65 2.68 -4.66
N HIS A 75 -5.46 1.39 -4.36
CA HIS A 75 -4.99 0.99 -3.02
C HIS A 75 -3.60 1.54 -2.73
N VAL A 76 -2.73 1.59 -3.74
CA VAL A 76 -1.38 2.13 -3.59
C VAL A 76 -1.42 3.62 -3.30
N LEU A 77 -2.25 4.36 -4.05
CA LEU A 77 -2.48 5.79 -3.82
C LEU A 77 -3.03 6.06 -2.41
N GLU A 78 -4.09 5.34 -2.03
CA GLU A 78 -4.75 5.53 -0.73
C GLU A 78 -3.81 5.15 0.43
N ALA A 79 -3.06 4.04 0.32
CA ALA A 79 -2.03 3.66 1.29
C ALA A 79 -0.95 4.75 1.45
N ALA A 80 -0.47 5.32 0.34
CA ALA A 80 0.53 6.39 0.36
C ALA A 80 -0.02 7.68 1.01
N LEU A 81 -1.27 8.05 0.70
CA LEU A 81 -1.91 9.24 1.29
C LEU A 81 -2.14 9.10 2.80
N MET A 82 -2.49 7.91 3.27
CA MET A 82 -2.67 7.62 4.70
C MET A 82 -1.34 7.58 5.47
N GLY A 83 -0.22 7.44 4.75
CA GLY A 83 1.11 7.29 5.32
C GLY A 83 1.34 5.88 5.88
N ALA A 84 0.86 4.85 5.17
CA ALA A 84 1.27 3.48 5.46
C ALA A 84 2.77 3.30 5.23
N ASP A 85 3.44 2.52 6.08
CA ASP A 85 4.89 2.35 6.03
C ASP A 85 5.33 1.56 4.79
N ILE A 86 4.57 0.52 4.42
CA ILE A 86 4.91 -0.41 3.34
C ILE A 86 3.65 -0.78 2.55
N ALA A 87 3.77 -0.96 1.24
CA ALA A 87 2.77 -1.63 0.40
C ALA A 87 3.40 -2.83 -0.32
N THR A 88 2.81 -4.02 -0.18
CA THR A 88 3.23 -5.20 -0.95
C THR A 88 2.33 -5.38 -2.18
N ILE A 89 2.90 -5.11 -3.35
CA ILE A 89 2.15 -4.88 -4.58
C ILE A 89 2.43 -6.00 -5.60
N PRO A 90 1.40 -6.65 -6.18
CA PRO A 90 1.59 -7.58 -7.28
C PRO A 90 2.22 -6.90 -8.51
N PHE A 91 3.11 -7.59 -9.22
CA PHE A 91 3.81 -7.03 -10.39
C PHE A 91 2.87 -6.40 -11.43
N LYS A 92 1.72 -7.02 -11.69
CA LYS A 92 0.69 -6.47 -12.60
C LYS A 92 0.25 -5.06 -12.19
N VAL A 93 0.08 -4.81 -10.89
CA VAL A 93 -0.33 -3.49 -10.40
C VAL A 93 0.83 -2.51 -10.52
N ILE A 94 2.06 -2.93 -10.24
CA ILE A 94 3.27 -2.09 -10.46
C ILE A 94 3.36 -1.60 -11.90
N ASP A 95 3.19 -2.50 -12.87
CA ASP A 95 3.17 -2.15 -14.30
C ASP A 95 2.04 -1.15 -14.65
N GLN A 96 0.90 -1.22 -13.96
CA GLN A 96 -0.18 -0.25 -14.13
C GLN A 96 0.15 1.12 -13.55
N LEU A 97 0.95 1.22 -12.47
CA LEU A 97 1.31 2.49 -11.84
C LEU A 97 2.09 3.42 -12.78
N ALA A 98 2.86 2.85 -13.71
CA ALA A 98 3.66 3.62 -14.66
C ALA A 98 2.88 4.09 -15.90
N LYS A 99 1.61 3.69 -16.05
CA LYS A 99 0.82 3.92 -17.26
C LYS A 99 -0.19 5.04 -17.07
N HIS A 100 -0.23 5.97 -18.03
CA HIS A 100 -1.29 6.97 -18.09
C HIS A 100 -1.53 7.41 -19.55
N PRO A 101 -2.78 7.34 -20.05
CA PRO A 101 -3.07 7.57 -21.48
C PRO A 101 -2.71 8.99 -21.94
N LEU A 102 -2.80 9.99 -21.05
CA LEU A 102 -2.37 11.35 -21.38
C LEU A 102 -0.84 11.49 -21.43
N THR A 103 -0.10 10.66 -20.70
CA THR A 103 1.37 10.66 -20.76
C THR A 103 1.81 10.11 -22.11
N ASP A 104 1.25 8.97 -22.53
CA ASP A 104 1.53 8.38 -23.84
C ASP A 104 1.20 9.37 -24.96
N ARG A 105 0.01 9.99 -24.88
CA ARG A 105 -0.40 11.02 -25.83
C ARG A 105 0.53 12.22 -25.85
N GLY A 106 0.99 12.67 -24.69
CA GLY A 106 1.97 13.75 -24.57
C GLY A 106 3.27 13.41 -25.28
N VAL A 107 3.82 12.21 -25.04
CA VAL A 107 5.05 11.73 -25.69
C VAL A 107 4.90 11.69 -27.21
N GLU A 108 3.78 11.17 -27.72
CA GLU A 108 3.49 11.15 -29.16
C GLU A 108 3.52 12.55 -29.78
N LEU A 109 2.86 13.53 -29.13
CA LEU A 109 2.82 14.91 -29.60
C LEU A 109 4.20 15.55 -29.58
N PHE A 110 4.97 15.36 -28.50
CA PHE A 110 6.34 15.88 -28.41
C PHE A 110 7.24 15.30 -29.52
N LEU A 111 7.16 14.00 -29.79
CA LEU A 111 7.93 13.37 -30.87
C LEU A 111 7.48 13.86 -32.25
N ALA A 112 6.19 14.11 -32.45
CA ALA A 112 5.67 14.67 -33.70
C ALA A 112 6.17 16.09 -33.95
N ASP A 113 6.21 16.93 -32.92
CA ASP A 113 6.74 18.30 -33.02
C ASP A 113 8.25 18.32 -33.22
N TRP A 114 8.99 17.43 -32.54
CA TRP A 114 10.44 17.30 -32.73
C TRP A 114 10.82 16.99 -34.18
N LYS A 115 10.05 16.14 -34.87
CA LYS A 115 10.28 15.81 -36.29
C LYS A 115 10.14 17.00 -37.24
N LYS A 116 9.45 18.06 -36.83
CA LYS A 116 9.27 19.29 -37.63
C LYS A 116 10.45 20.26 -37.49
N VAL A 117 11.36 20.04 -36.53
CA VAL A 117 12.52 20.91 -36.33
C VAL A 117 13.47 20.77 -37.54
N PRO A 118 13.80 21.87 -38.25
CA PRO A 118 14.71 21.82 -39.39
C PRO A 118 16.09 21.30 -38.98
N ARG A 119 16.65 20.37 -39.75
CA ARG A 119 18.06 19.99 -39.58
C ARG A 119 18.94 21.07 -40.21
N LYS A 120 19.92 21.55 -39.43
CA LYS A 120 21.01 22.38 -39.96
C LYS A 120 21.97 21.56 -40.80
#